data_AF-A0A949PD79-F1
#
_entry.id   AF-A0A949PD79-F1
#
_cell.length_a   1.000
_cell.length_b   1.000
_cell.length_c   1.000
_cell.angle_alpha   90.00
_cell.angle_beta   90.00
_cell.angle_gamma   90.00
#
_symmetry.space_group_name_H-M   'P 1'
#
loop_
_entity.id
_entity.type
_entity.pdbx_description
1 polymer ?
#
loop_
_entity_poly.entity_id
_entity_poly.type
_entity_poly.pdbx_seq_one_letter_code
_entity_poly.pdbx_strand_id
1 'polypeptide(L)'
;MKKIIYLLAFFTINFAFAQDFSQNVNSYLNNNRTQLGLEAQDVEDFDISSQSFSKSMQLHNVYVTQQYQGIDIFNTTSSFAIKDNSVVNANLKFVQNVTEKVNTTNPVITAEVAINRAATSLGIQNPSNLSLLETNSNHSFVYSNGSISLENIPVKLVYQFDQENSLKLAWELSIYLLDASHYYNVRIDAVTGVLLDTNDWVVSCSFGEAGHSNLSHNEVKKSVLFSEENEAAISFDAAGGTQYRVFPMPLESPNHGIDELVADPADVNASPFGWHDTDGVAGAEFTTTRGNNVLAQDDINGNNGSGSMPDGGAGLNFDFPYDFDNPPVQMLDAATVNLFYWNNIMHDVYYQYGFDEESGNFQEFNYSGNGNGSDSVNADAQDGGGTNNANFATPPDGSNPRMQMFLWNPPAGNLLTVNNGPLAGGYLGEEGNFGEPLTTTPLTEDIVVVEDDNSGASTDPYDACDPITNGAAINGKIAIIRRGECEFGFKA
;
A
#
# COMPACT_ATOMS: atom_id res chain seq x y z
N MET A 1 0.39 -72.82 2.37
CA MET A 1 1.28 -71.73 2.83
C MET A 1 0.87 -70.42 2.17
N LYS A 2 0.09 -69.58 2.86
CA LYS A 2 -0.03 -68.14 2.58
C LYS A 2 -0.32 -67.46 3.91
N LYS A 3 0.64 -66.72 4.44
CA LYS A 3 0.48 -65.84 5.61
C LYS A 3 0.00 -64.49 5.07
N ILE A 4 -1.17 -64.03 5.53
CA ILE A 4 -1.63 -62.65 5.32
C ILE A 4 -1.30 -61.91 6.61
N ILE A 5 -0.38 -60.95 6.51
CA ILE A 5 -0.01 -60.03 7.60
C ILE A 5 -0.85 -58.77 7.37
N TYR A 6 -1.76 -58.47 8.31
CA TYR A 6 -2.41 -57.18 8.38
C TYR A 6 -1.49 -56.22 9.14
N LEU A 7 -1.00 -55.19 8.45
CA LEU A 7 -0.27 -54.07 9.05
C LEU A 7 -1.31 -53.02 9.45
N LEU A 8 -1.59 -52.89 10.76
CA LEU A 8 -2.33 -51.76 11.30
C LEU A 8 -1.37 -50.57 11.40
N ALA A 9 -1.56 -49.57 10.54
CA ALA A 9 -0.92 -48.27 10.67
C ALA A 9 -1.65 -47.46 11.75
N PHE A 10 -0.99 -47.25 12.90
CA PHE A 10 -1.41 -46.26 13.88
C PHE A 10 -1.13 -44.87 13.30
N PHE A 11 -2.16 -44.17 12.83
CA PHE A 11 -2.10 -42.73 12.61
C PHE A 11 -2.11 -42.04 13.98
N THR A 12 -0.94 -41.64 14.45
CA THR A 12 -0.82 -40.66 15.54
C THR A 12 -1.12 -39.29 14.94
N ILE A 13 -2.34 -38.80 15.15
CA ILE A 13 -2.69 -37.40 14.90
C ILE A 13 -1.98 -36.60 15.99
N ASN A 14 -0.87 -35.94 15.65
CA ASN A 14 -0.26 -34.93 16.50
C ASN A 14 -1.16 -33.69 16.40
N PHE A 15 -1.96 -33.43 17.42
CA PHE A 15 -2.55 -32.12 17.62
C PHE A 15 -1.42 -31.19 18.04
N ALA A 16 -0.92 -30.35 17.13
CA ALA A 16 -0.17 -29.18 17.51
C ALA A 16 -1.15 -28.25 18.24
N PHE A 17 -1.10 -28.23 19.57
CA PHE A 17 -1.79 -27.20 20.33
C PHE A 17 -1.03 -25.91 20.11
N ALA A 18 -1.61 -24.97 19.36
CA ALA A 18 -1.19 -23.58 19.44
C ALA A 18 -1.15 -23.19 20.93
N GLN A 19 -0.05 -22.58 21.37
CA GLN A 19 0.09 -22.22 22.77
C GLN A 19 -0.95 -21.13 23.09
N ASP A 20 -1.90 -21.46 23.97
CA ASP A 20 -2.91 -20.52 24.44
C ASP A 20 -2.31 -19.66 25.57
N PHE A 21 -2.00 -18.40 25.26
CA PHE A 21 -1.46 -17.45 26.23
C PHE A 21 -2.52 -16.76 27.09
N SER A 22 -3.80 -17.12 26.96
CA SER A 22 -4.90 -16.47 27.68
C SER A 22 -4.70 -16.53 29.19
N GLN A 23 -4.20 -17.64 29.72
CA GLN A 23 -3.91 -17.77 31.15
C GLN A 23 -2.79 -16.81 31.60
N ASN A 24 -1.74 -16.65 30.80
CA ASN A 24 -0.61 -15.75 31.10
C ASN A 24 -1.07 -14.29 31.12
N VAL A 25 -1.82 -13.90 30.09
CA VAL A 25 -2.41 -12.55 29.96
C VAL A 25 -3.38 -12.27 31.11
N ASN A 26 -4.33 -13.18 31.35
CA ASN A 26 -5.32 -13.04 32.41
C ASN A 26 -4.68 -12.92 33.79
N SER A 27 -3.63 -13.71 34.06
CA SER A 27 -2.88 -13.63 35.32
C SER A 27 -2.17 -12.29 35.47
N TYR A 28 -1.54 -11.78 34.41
CA TYR A 28 -0.87 -10.49 34.44
C TYR A 28 -1.87 -9.35 34.67
N LEU A 29 -2.99 -9.33 33.93
CA LEU A 29 -4.03 -8.32 34.06
C LEU A 29 -4.59 -8.29 35.49
N ASN A 30 -4.99 -9.43 36.04
CA ASN A 30 -5.55 -9.50 37.39
C ASN A 30 -4.57 -9.09 38.49
N ASN A 31 -3.29 -9.43 38.35
CA ASN A 31 -2.26 -9.08 39.33
C ASN A 31 -1.89 -7.59 39.29
N ASN A 32 -2.01 -6.94 38.13
CA ASN A 32 -1.57 -5.55 37.93
C ASN A 32 -2.73 -4.54 37.82
N ARG A 33 -4.00 -4.99 37.79
CA ARG A 33 -5.18 -4.14 37.56
C ARG A 33 -5.23 -2.85 38.40
N THR A 34 -4.90 -2.91 39.69
CA THR A 34 -4.91 -1.74 40.57
C THR A 34 -3.87 -0.70 40.18
N GLN A 35 -2.70 -1.12 39.68
CA GLN A 35 -1.67 -0.21 39.18
C GLN A 35 -2.04 0.37 37.80
N LEU A 36 -2.77 -0.42 37.00
CA LEU A 36 -3.27 -0.04 35.67
C LEU A 36 -4.55 0.81 35.73
N GLY A 37 -5.14 0.98 36.93
CA GLY A 37 -6.41 1.68 37.12
C GLY A 37 -7.62 0.97 36.51
N LEU A 38 -7.51 -0.34 36.27
CA LEU A 38 -8.57 -1.17 35.69
C LEU A 38 -9.42 -1.82 36.79
N GLU A 39 -10.73 -1.89 36.57
CA GLU A 39 -11.64 -2.65 37.41
C GLU A 39 -11.60 -4.15 37.05
N ALA A 40 -12.27 -5.00 37.84
CA ALA A 40 -12.30 -6.43 37.54
C ALA A 40 -13.00 -6.69 36.19
N GLN A 41 -14.09 -5.98 35.94
CA GLN A 41 -14.92 -6.09 34.75
C GLN A 41 -14.17 -5.65 33.47
N ASP A 42 -13.19 -4.75 33.58
CA ASP A 42 -12.44 -4.26 32.43
C ASP A 42 -11.48 -5.31 31.86
N VAL A 43 -11.17 -6.37 32.61
CA VAL A 43 -10.21 -7.42 32.21
C VAL A 43 -10.84 -8.80 32.16
N GLU A 44 -12.17 -8.89 32.31
CA GLU A 44 -12.93 -10.15 32.28
C GLU A 44 -13.04 -10.75 30.89
N ASP A 45 -13.02 -9.91 29.86
CA ASP A 45 -13.31 -10.29 28.48
C ASP A 45 -12.28 -9.69 27.51
N PHE A 46 -11.60 -10.55 26.77
CA PHE A 46 -10.58 -10.19 25.80
C PHE A 46 -10.38 -11.34 24.81
N ASP A 47 -9.83 -11.00 23.64
CA ASP A 47 -9.43 -11.95 22.62
C ASP A 47 -7.94 -11.81 22.29
N ILE A 48 -7.27 -12.94 22.03
CA ILE A 48 -5.91 -12.92 21.50
C ILE A 48 -6.02 -12.79 19.99
N SER A 49 -5.88 -11.57 19.49
CA SER A 49 -6.07 -11.25 18.08
C SER A 49 -4.97 -11.81 17.19
N SER A 50 -3.74 -11.88 17.70
CA SER A 50 -2.61 -12.50 17.01
C SER A 50 -1.46 -12.79 17.97
N GLN A 51 -0.57 -13.67 17.56
CA GLN A 51 0.66 -13.98 18.30
C GLN A 51 1.75 -14.43 17.34
N SER A 52 3.00 -14.12 17.66
CA SER A 52 4.15 -14.63 16.91
C SER A 52 5.36 -14.84 17.82
N PHE A 53 6.19 -15.83 17.49
CA PHE A 53 7.46 -16.04 18.16
C PHE A 53 8.58 -15.21 17.52
N SER A 54 9.12 -14.26 18.27
CA SER A 54 10.31 -13.53 17.84
C SER A 54 11.57 -14.38 18.03
N LYS A 55 12.14 -14.88 16.94
CA LYS A 55 13.42 -15.61 16.94
C LYS A 55 14.58 -14.74 17.45
N SER A 56 14.61 -13.45 17.11
CA SER A 56 15.67 -12.54 17.54
C SER A 56 15.61 -12.23 19.05
N MET A 57 14.41 -12.06 19.61
CA MET A 57 14.22 -11.74 21.03
C MET A 57 14.07 -12.99 21.92
N GLN A 58 13.81 -14.16 21.31
CA GLN A 58 13.54 -15.43 21.99
C GLN A 58 12.37 -15.29 22.98
N LEU A 59 11.23 -14.79 22.50
CA LEU A 59 9.98 -14.60 23.24
C LEU A 59 8.77 -14.57 22.30
N HIS A 60 7.56 -14.74 22.84
CA HIS A 60 6.32 -14.56 22.09
C HIS A 60 5.82 -13.12 22.23
N ASN A 61 5.51 -12.49 21.10
CA ASN A 61 4.71 -11.30 21.03
C ASN A 61 3.24 -11.74 20.94
N VAL A 62 2.42 -11.31 21.90
CA VAL A 62 0.99 -11.66 21.96
C VAL A 62 0.19 -10.37 21.93
N TYR A 63 -0.71 -10.23 20.96
CA TYR A 63 -1.56 -9.08 20.77
C TYR A 63 -2.97 -9.42 21.25
N VAL A 64 -3.49 -8.58 22.13
CA VAL A 64 -4.74 -8.85 22.87
C VAL A 64 -5.68 -7.66 22.70
N THR A 65 -6.89 -7.92 22.21
CA THR A 65 -7.94 -6.91 22.06
C THR A 65 -8.94 -7.05 23.19
N GLN A 66 -9.28 -5.93 23.84
CA GLN A 66 -10.28 -5.94 24.90
C GLN A 66 -11.66 -6.19 24.28
N GLN A 67 -12.48 -7.01 24.93
CA GLN A 67 -13.85 -7.27 24.52
C GLN A 67 -14.85 -6.83 25.60
N TYR A 68 -16.10 -6.65 25.19
CA TYR A 68 -17.22 -6.52 26.10
C TYR A 68 -18.39 -7.34 25.59
N GLN A 69 -18.74 -8.40 26.32
CA GLN A 69 -19.76 -9.38 25.93
C GLN A 69 -19.47 -10.04 24.58
N GLY A 70 -18.18 -10.35 24.32
CA GLY A 70 -17.71 -11.00 23.10
C GLY A 70 -17.68 -10.10 21.87
N ILE A 71 -17.68 -8.78 22.06
CA ILE A 71 -17.56 -7.77 20.99
C ILE A 71 -16.28 -6.97 21.22
N ASP A 72 -15.42 -6.90 20.20
CA ASP A 72 -14.17 -6.15 20.23
C ASP A 72 -14.39 -4.67 20.53
N ILE A 73 -13.55 -4.10 21.38
CA ILE A 73 -13.43 -2.65 21.52
C ILE A 73 -12.33 -2.17 20.58
N PHE A 74 -12.72 -1.41 19.57
CA PHE A 74 -11.82 -0.94 18.51
C PHE A 74 -10.65 -0.13 19.09
N ASN A 75 -9.45 -0.34 18.53
CA ASN A 75 -8.20 0.34 18.91
C ASN A 75 -7.75 0.08 20.37
N THR A 76 -8.13 -1.04 20.98
CA THR A 76 -7.66 -1.47 22.31
C THR A 76 -6.57 -2.55 22.29
N THR A 77 -6.11 -2.93 21.10
CA THR A 77 -5.06 -3.95 20.93
C THR A 77 -3.82 -3.58 21.74
N SER A 78 -3.51 -4.46 22.68
CA SER A 78 -2.46 -4.36 23.69
C SER A 78 -1.43 -5.43 23.41
N SER A 79 -0.14 -5.11 23.56
CA SER A 79 0.94 -6.06 23.31
C SER A 79 1.51 -6.63 24.61
N PHE A 80 1.79 -7.92 24.60
CA PHE A 80 2.39 -8.67 25.70
C PHE A 80 3.60 -9.44 25.17
N ALA A 81 4.77 -9.19 25.75
CA ALA A 81 5.96 -9.99 25.51
C ALA A 81 6.02 -11.10 26.57
N ILE A 82 5.95 -12.36 26.13
CA ILE A 82 5.90 -13.52 27.02
C ILE A 82 7.14 -14.38 26.81
N LYS A 83 7.88 -14.60 27.90
CA LYS A 83 9.09 -15.42 27.93
C LYS A 83 9.04 -16.35 29.13
N ASP A 84 9.38 -17.63 28.93
CA ASP A 84 9.35 -18.65 29.99
C ASP A 84 8.01 -18.69 30.75
N ASN A 85 6.90 -18.63 30.00
CA ASN A 85 5.52 -18.56 30.51
C ASN A 85 5.25 -17.37 31.46
N SER A 86 6.03 -16.31 31.38
CA SER A 86 5.86 -15.09 32.17
C SER A 86 5.79 -13.87 31.26
N VAL A 87 4.85 -12.97 31.54
CA VAL A 87 4.81 -11.66 30.88
C VAL A 87 6.01 -10.84 31.38
N VAL A 88 6.95 -10.55 30.48
CA VAL A 88 8.15 -9.76 30.78
C VAL A 88 7.97 -8.28 30.46
N ASN A 89 7.06 -7.96 29.54
CA ASN A 89 6.67 -6.60 29.21
C ASN A 89 5.23 -6.59 28.70
N ALA A 90 4.49 -5.50 28.96
CA ALA A 90 3.17 -5.30 28.38
C ALA A 90 2.92 -3.81 28.12
N ASN A 91 2.31 -3.50 26.97
CA ASN A 91 1.80 -2.19 26.62
C ASN A 91 0.29 -2.28 26.45
N LEU A 92 -0.47 -1.65 27.34
CA LEU A 92 -1.91 -1.80 27.41
C LEU A 92 -2.64 -0.55 26.89
N LYS A 93 -3.71 -0.81 26.13
CA LYS A 93 -4.68 0.18 25.66
C LYS A 93 -6.11 -0.13 26.13
N PHE A 94 -6.26 -0.98 27.15
CA PHE A 94 -7.56 -1.33 27.71
C PHE A 94 -8.27 -0.08 28.25
N VAL A 95 -9.56 -0.02 27.96
CA VAL A 95 -10.49 1.00 28.41
C VAL A 95 -10.94 0.68 29.82
N GLN A 96 -10.92 1.70 30.67
CA GLN A 96 -11.45 1.67 32.03
C GLN A 96 -12.98 1.89 32.05
N ASN A 97 -13.67 1.26 32.99
CA ASN A 97 -15.10 1.40 33.26
C ASN A 97 -15.97 1.18 32.01
N VAL A 98 -15.72 0.09 31.27
CA VAL A 98 -16.37 -0.18 29.97
C VAL A 98 -17.90 -0.18 30.09
N THR A 99 -18.44 -0.81 31.14
CA THR A 99 -19.89 -0.92 31.39
C THR A 99 -20.59 0.44 31.47
N GLU A 100 -19.89 1.48 31.94
CA GLU A 100 -20.46 2.84 32.06
C GLU A 100 -20.44 3.61 30.73
N LYS A 101 -19.66 3.15 29.76
CA LYS A 101 -19.43 3.84 28.47
C LYS A 101 -20.25 3.26 27.33
N VAL A 102 -20.65 1.98 27.42
CA VAL A 102 -21.36 1.27 26.36
C VAL A 102 -22.82 1.71 26.25
N ASN A 103 -23.30 1.97 25.03
CA ASN A 103 -24.68 2.37 24.78
C ASN A 103 -25.68 1.18 24.68
N THR A 104 -25.29 0.10 24.00
CA THR A 104 -26.10 -1.09 23.74
C THR A 104 -25.18 -2.26 23.34
N THR A 105 -25.70 -3.48 23.39
CA THR A 105 -25.05 -4.70 22.91
C THR A 105 -25.78 -5.34 21.73
N ASN A 106 -26.94 -4.80 21.35
CA ASN A 106 -27.74 -5.30 20.24
C ASN A 106 -27.81 -4.26 19.12
N PRO A 107 -27.43 -4.62 17.88
CA PRO A 107 -27.57 -3.73 16.74
C PRO A 107 -29.05 -3.55 16.37
N VAL A 108 -29.42 -2.35 15.90
CA VAL A 108 -30.76 -2.07 15.35
C VAL A 108 -30.76 -2.18 13.83
N ILE A 109 -29.65 -1.81 13.18
CA ILE A 109 -29.48 -1.97 11.73
C ILE A 109 -28.70 -3.25 11.41
N THR A 110 -28.97 -3.85 10.26
CA THR A 110 -28.23 -5.01 9.77
C THR A 110 -26.89 -4.60 9.15
N ALA A 111 -25.97 -5.56 9.00
CA ALA A 111 -24.70 -5.36 8.29
C ALA A 111 -24.90 -4.85 6.85
N GLU A 112 -25.88 -5.40 6.12
CA GLU A 112 -26.26 -4.92 4.78
C GLU A 112 -26.68 -3.44 4.77
N VAL A 113 -27.48 -3.01 5.75
CA VAL A 113 -27.85 -1.60 5.87
C VAL A 113 -26.62 -0.74 6.18
N ALA A 114 -25.70 -1.22 7.01
CA ALA A 114 -24.46 -0.52 7.31
C ALA A 114 -23.56 -0.35 6.07
N ILE A 115 -23.43 -1.37 5.20
CA ILE A 115 -22.69 -1.26 3.92
C ILE A 115 -23.27 -0.14 3.05
N ASN A 116 -24.61 -0.10 2.91
CA ASN A 116 -25.28 0.97 2.16
C ASN A 116 -25.04 2.36 2.77
N ARG A 117 -25.01 2.47 4.11
CA ARG A 117 -24.72 3.73 4.81
C ARG A 117 -23.28 4.17 4.62
N ALA A 118 -22.33 3.25 4.70
CA ALA A 118 -20.92 3.52 4.43
C ALA A 118 -20.73 4.03 3.00
N ALA A 119 -21.29 3.36 2.00
CA ALA A 119 -21.21 3.82 0.61
C ALA A 119 -21.75 5.25 0.43
N THR A 120 -22.92 5.54 1.02
CA THR A 120 -23.50 6.89 1.01
C THR A 120 -22.58 7.92 1.69
N SER A 121 -22.02 7.59 2.85
CA SER A 121 -21.15 8.50 3.63
C SER A 121 -19.80 8.75 2.96
N LEU A 122 -19.26 7.77 2.23
CA LEU A 122 -18.04 7.91 1.43
C LEU A 122 -18.28 8.64 0.10
N GLY A 123 -19.53 8.96 -0.25
CA GLY A 123 -19.86 9.64 -1.51
C GLY A 123 -19.71 8.75 -2.75
N ILE A 124 -19.69 7.42 -2.58
CA ILE A 124 -19.60 6.46 -3.67
C ILE A 124 -20.99 5.94 -4.06
N GLN A 125 -21.07 5.25 -5.21
CA GLN A 125 -22.33 4.66 -5.68
C GLN A 125 -22.86 3.61 -4.68
N ASN A 126 -24.18 3.43 -4.65
CA ASN A 126 -24.78 2.39 -3.82
C ASN A 126 -24.38 0.99 -4.33
N PRO A 127 -24.17 0.02 -3.43
CA PRO A 127 -23.85 -1.34 -3.83
C PRO A 127 -24.98 -1.95 -4.66
N SER A 128 -24.59 -2.73 -5.67
CA SER A 128 -25.50 -3.52 -6.51
C SER A 128 -25.13 -5.00 -6.44
N ASN A 129 -26.13 -5.89 -6.48
CA ASN A 129 -25.95 -7.34 -6.34
C ASN A 129 -25.19 -7.75 -5.07
N LEU A 130 -25.39 -7.01 -3.98
CA LEU A 130 -24.84 -7.34 -2.68
C LEU A 130 -25.48 -8.64 -2.16
N SER A 131 -24.65 -9.60 -1.78
CA SER A 131 -25.10 -10.91 -1.29
C SER A 131 -24.22 -11.38 -0.14
N LEU A 132 -24.81 -12.03 0.85
CA LEU A 132 -24.07 -12.65 1.94
C LEU A 132 -23.37 -13.91 1.42
N LEU A 133 -22.04 -13.94 1.52
CA LEU A 133 -21.21 -15.07 1.11
C LEU A 133 -20.95 -16.01 2.29
N GLU A 134 -20.55 -15.44 3.43
CA GLU A 134 -20.13 -16.20 4.60
C GLU A 134 -20.69 -15.63 5.91
N THR A 135 -20.96 -16.52 6.87
CA THR A 135 -21.35 -16.17 8.25
C THR A 135 -20.34 -16.80 9.19
N ASN A 136 -19.36 -16.00 9.63
CA ASN A 136 -18.28 -16.45 10.50
C ASN A 136 -18.76 -16.59 11.94
N SER A 137 -19.63 -15.69 12.38
CA SER A 137 -20.28 -15.74 13.69
C SER A 137 -21.60 -14.97 13.68
N ASN A 138 -22.28 -14.88 14.83
CA ASN A 138 -23.48 -14.05 14.96
C ASN A 138 -23.20 -12.55 14.73
N HIS A 139 -21.94 -12.13 14.79
CA HIS A 139 -21.50 -10.73 14.72
C HIS A 139 -20.48 -10.49 13.60
N SER A 140 -20.20 -11.46 12.73
CA SER A 140 -19.18 -11.35 11.67
C SER A 140 -19.63 -12.07 10.40
N PHE A 141 -19.54 -11.35 9.27
CA PHE A 141 -20.07 -11.73 7.97
C PHE A 141 -19.11 -11.32 6.86
N VAL A 142 -19.20 -11.98 5.71
CA VAL A 142 -18.55 -11.55 4.47
C VAL A 142 -19.61 -11.40 3.39
N TYR A 143 -19.69 -10.21 2.80
CA TYR A 143 -20.57 -9.90 1.68
C TYR A 143 -19.79 -9.83 0.37
N SER A 144 -20.46 -10.06 -0.76
CA SER A 144 -19.89 -9.80 -2.08
C SER A 144 -19.48 -8.34 -2.23
N ASN A 145 -18.58 -8.05 -3.16
CA ASN A 145 -18.00 -6.73 -3.37
C ASN A 145 -19.00 -5.61 -3.77
N GLY A 146 -20.26 -5.96 -4.06
CA GLY A 146 -21.34 -5.03 -4.35
C GLY A 146 -21.11 -4.12 -5.57
N SER A 147 -20.15 -4.44 -6.46
CA SER A 147 -19.68 -3.55 -7.53
C SER A 147 -19.22 -2.16 -7.03
N ILE A 148 -18.85 -2.07 -5.76
CA ILE A 148 -18.30 -0.85 -5.13
C ILE A 148 -16.91 -1.08 -4.57
N SER A 149 -16.50 -2.35 -4.46
CA SER A 149 -15.20 -2.74 -3.96
C SER A 149 -14.48 -3.70 -4.93
N LEU A 150 -13.16 -3.67 -4.93
CA LEU A 150 -12.33 -4.69 -5.59
C LEU A 150 -12.46 -6.04 -4.85
N GLU A 151 -12.51 -6.00 -3.52
CA GLU A 151 -12.59 -7.17 -2.66
C GLU A 151 -13.99 -7.40 -2.10
N ASN A 152 -14.22 -8.62 -1.60
CA ASN A 152 -15.41 -8.89 -0.79
C ASN A 152 -15.40 -8.03 0.48
N ILE A 153 -16.58 -7.68 0.97
CA ILE A 153 -16.75 -6.72 2.07
C ILE A 153 -16.93 -7.50 3.38
N PRO A 154 -15.87 -7.67 4.21
CA PRO A 154 -16.04 -8.20 5.57
C PRO A 154 -16.75 -7.16 6.43
N VAL A 155 -17.63 -7.63 7.31
CA VAL A 155 -18.36 -6.79 8.27
C VAL A 155 -18.39 -7.48 9.63
N LYS A 156 -18.04 -6.76 10.70
CA LYS A 156 -18.17 -7.25 12.08
C LYS A 156 -18.67 -6.20 13.06
N LEU A 157 -19.27 -6.61 14.18
CA LEU A 157 -19.58 -5.68 15.27
C LEU A 157 -18.32 -5.34 16.07
N VAL A 158 -18.19 -4.06 16.41
CA VAL A 158 -17.19 -3.53 17.33
C VAL A 158 -17.80 -2.43 18.21
N TYR A 159 -17.12 -2.09 19.29
CA TYR A 159 -17.33 -0.85 20.04
C TYR A 159 -16.35 0.23 19.57
N GLN A 160 -16.87 1.36 19.12
CA GLN A 160 -16.10 2.52 18.66
C GLN A 160 -16.35 3.70 19.60
N PHE A 161 -15.30 4.43 19.97
CA PHE A 161 -15.44 5.69 20.69
C PHE A 161 -16.09 6.76 19.81
N ASP A 162 -17.05 7.49 20.39
CA ASP A 162 -17.53 8.75 19.84
C ASP A 162 -16.71 9.95 20.36
N GLN A 163 -17.08 11.16 19.91
CA GLN A 163 -16.45 12.41 20.31
C GLN A 163 -16.66 12.76 21.80
N GLU A 164 -17.63 12.12 22.46
CA GLU A 164 -17.97 12.33 23.88
C GLU A 164 -17.36 11.24 24.78
N ASN A 165 -16.43 10.43 24.26
CA ASN A 165 -15.77 9.33 24.97
C ASN A 165 -16.73 8.21 25.44
N SER A 166 -17.87 8.06 24.75
CA SER A 166 -18.79 6.93 24.90
C SER A 166 -18.48 5.84 23.87
N LEU A 167 -18.68 4.58 24.24
CA LEU A 167 -18.55 3.44 23.35
C LEU A 167 -19.87 3.17 22.63
N LYS A 168 -19.88 3.37 21.33
CA LYS A 168 -21.02 3.04 20.45
C LYS A 168 -20.80 1.69 19.83
N LEU A 169 -21.84 0.84 19.90
CA LEU A 169 -21.89 -0.35 19.07
C LEU A 169 -21.93 0.07 17.59
N ALA A 170 -21.01 -0.47 16.79
CA ALA A 170 -20.80 -0.11 15.40
C ALA A 170 -20.56 -1.35 14.54
N TRP A 171 -20.93 -1.26 13.26
CA TRP A 171 -20.48 -2.17 12.23
C TRP A 171 -19.15 -1.65 11.66
N GLU A 172 -18.07 -2.39 11.88
CA GLU A 172 -16.81 -2.23 11.16
C GLU A 172 -16.91 -2.96 9.83
N LEU A 173 -16.57 -2.29 8.73
CA LEU A 173 -16.52 -2.87 7.39
C LEU A 173 -15.38 -2.27 6.58
N SER A 174 -14.91 -3.00 5.55
CA SER A 174 -13.88 -2.49 4.65
C SER A 174 -14.35 -2.44 3.20
N ILE A 175 -14.02 -1.35 2.49
CA ILE A 175 -14.34 -1.11 1.09
C ILE A 175 -13.06 -0.63 0.40
N TYR A 176 -12.48 -1.49 -0.44
CA TYR A 176 -11.38 -1.14 -1.34
C TYR A 176 -11.93 -0.58 -2.65
N LEU A 177 -11.74 0.71 -2.93
CA LEU A 177 -12.33 1.35 -4.11
C LEU A 177 -11.86 0.72 -5.42
N LEU A 178 -12.71 0.78 -6.45
CA LEU A 178 -12.46 0.15 -7.76
C LEU A 178 -11.24 0.68 -8.50
N ASP A 179 -10.82 1.90 -8.21
CA ASP A 179 -9.62 2.54 -8.75
C ASP A 179 -8.38 2.32 -7.87
N ALA A 180 -8.49 1.50 -6.82
CA ALA A 180 -7.45 1.24 -5.83
C ALA A 180 -6.93 2.47 -5.06
N SER A 181 -7.55 3.65 -5.23
CA SER A 181 -7.08 4.90 -4.63
C SER A 181 -7.18 4.92 -3.10
N HIS A 182 -8.16 4.20 -2.55
CA HIS A 182 -8.43 4.15 -1.12
C HIS A 182 -8.94 2.76 -0.71
N TYR A 183 -8.46 2.28 0.44
CA TYR A 183 -8.98 1.08 1.08
C TYR A 183 -9.52 1.45 2.46
N TYR A 184 -10.79 1.82 2.48
CA TYR A 184 -11.43 2.35 3.67
C TYR A 184 -11.85 1.24 4.63
N ASN A 185 -11.37 1.31 5.87
CA ASN A 185 -12.01 0.68 7.01
C ASN A 185 -12.94 1.70 7.68
N VAL A 186 -14.22 1.35 7.86
CA VAL A 186 -15.28 2.27 8.22
C VAL A 186 -16.05 1.73 9.42
N ARG A 187 -16.37 2.60 10.39
CA ARG A 187 -17.26 2.26 11.52
C ARG A 187 -18.58 3.02 11.40
N ILE A 188 -19.66 2.27 11.18
CA ILE A 188 -21.03 2.80 11.10
C ILE A 188 -21.77 2.47 12.38
N ASP A 189 -22.35 3.46 13.06
CA ASP A 189 -23.15 3.26 14.27
C ASP A 189 -24.27 2.24 14.01
N ALA A 190 -24.28 1.16 14.78
CA ALA A 190 -25.15 0.01 14.56
C ALA A 190 -26.61 0.27 14.99
N VAL A 191 -26.91 1.46 15.53
CA VAL A 191 -28.25 1.89 15.92
C VAL A 191 -28.81 2.90 14.93
N THR A 192 -28.02 3.92 14.59
CA THR A 192 -28.46 5.10 13.83
C THR A 192 -28.04 5.05 12.37
N GLY A 193 -26.99 4.29 12.03
CA GLY A 193 -26.41 4.26 10.69
C GLY A 193 -25.55 5.47 10.36
N VAL A 194 -25.16 6.28 11.35
CA VAL A 194 -24.26 7.41 11.18
C VAL A 194 -22.81 6.91 11.08
N LEU A 195 -22.02 7.50 10.18
CA LEU A 195 -20.58 7.28 10.13
C LEU A 195 -19.91 7.82 11.40
N LEU A 196 -19.25 6.95 12.15
CA LEU A 196 -18.52 7.32 13.35
C LEU A 196 -17.07 7.71 13.04
N ASP A 197 -16.39 6.88 12.25
CA ASP A 197 -14.97 7.06 11.96
C ASP A 197 -14.54 6.25 10.73
N THR A 198 -13.43 6.66 10.10
CA THR A 198 -12.86 6.04 8.90
C THR A 198 -11.33 6.00 9.00
N ASN A 199 -10.72 4.86 8.63
CA ASN A 199 -9.28 4.76 8.36
C ASN A 199 -9.07 4.38 6.89
N ASP A 200 -7.97 4.84 6.32
CA ASP A 200 -7.54 4.42 4.99
C ASP A 200 -6.29 3.55 5.11
N TRP A 201 -6.34 2.36 4.53
CA TRP A 201 -5.24 1.39 4.51
C TRP A 201 -4.34 1.55 3.27
N VAL A 202 -4.67 2.47 2.36
CA VAL A 202 -3.76 2.90 1.29
C VAL A 202 -2.82 3.97 1.84
N VAL A 203 -1.53 3.68 1.79
CA VAL A 203 -0.47 4.65 2.09
C VAL A 203 0.02 5.25 0.77
N SER A 204 0.07 6.58 0.71
CA SER A 204 0.65 7.34 -0.41
C SER A 204 1.44 8.54 0.11
N CYS A 205 2.30 9.12 -0.73
CA CYS A 205 3.02 10.35 -0.39
C CYS A 205 2.30 11.58 -0.93
N SER A 206 2.34 12.70 -0.22
CA SER A 206 1.93 14.00 -0.78
C SER A 206 3.11 14.96 -0.65
N PHE A 207 3.62 15.44 -1.78
CA PHE A 207 4.80 16.30 -1.81
C PHE A 207 4.48 17.81 -1.69
N GLY A 208 3.21 18.19 -1.49
CA GLY A 208 2.77 19.58 -1.28
C GLY A 208 3.16 20.57 -2.40
N GLU A 209 2.78 21.85 -2.24
CA GLU A 209 3.20 22.96 -3.13
C GLU A 209 4.50 23.65 -2.65
N ALA A 210 5.10 23.20 -1.55
CA ALA A 210 6.26 23.84 -0.97
C ALA A 210 7.52 23.49 -1.77
N GLY A 211 8.10 24.51 -2.41
CA GLY A 211 9.34 24.39 -3.17
C GLY A 211 10.39 23.61 -2.39
N HIS A 212 10.92 22.56 -3.01
CA HIS A 212 12.00 21.75 -2.47
C HIS A 212 13.10 22.67 -1.95
N SER A 213 13.28 22.72 -0.63
CA SER A 213 14.53 23.23 -0.09
C SER A 213 15.60 22.25 -0.57
N ASN A 214 16.48 22.71 -1.46
CA ASN A 214 17.73 22.04 -1.78
C ASN A 214 18.50 21.86 -0.46
N LEU A 215 18.23 20.76 0.24
CA LEU A 215 19.16 20.25 1.21
C LEU A 215 20.35 19.82 0.38
N SER A 216 21.44 20.56 0.47
CA SER A 216 22.72 20.10 -0.06
C SER A 216 22.91 18.67 0.43
N HIS A 217 22.99 17.72 -0.48
CA HIS A 217 23.54 16.39 -0.19
C HIS A 217 25.00 16.62 0.20
N ASN A 218 25.22 16.93 1.48
CA ASN A 218 26.54 16.78 2.05
C ASN A 218 26.85 15.30 1.92
N GLU A 219 27.97 15.00 1.25
CA GLU A 219 28.53 13.67 1.10
C GLU A 219 28.20 12.79 2.29
N VAL A 220 27.66 11.60 2.00
CA VAL A 220 27.37 10.55 2.97
C VAL A 220 28.54 10.45 3.94
N LYS A 221 28.37 10.99 5.15
CA LYS A 221 29.34 10.73 6.22
C LYS A 221 29.13 9.29 6.63
N LYS A 222 30.04 8.45 6.15
CA LYS A 222 30.20 7.04 6.52
C LYS A 222 29.91 6.85 8.01
N SER A 223 29.06 5.87 8.33
CA SER A 223 28.72 5.54 9.72
C SER A 223 30.01 5.19 10.49
N VAL A 224 30.24 5.89 11.60
CA VAL A 224 31.38 5.63 12.50
C VAL A 224 31.08 4.46 13.46
N LEU A 225 29.83 3.96 13.46
CA LEU A 225 29.35 2.93 14.39
C LEU A 225 29.39 1.52 13.80
N PHE A 226 29.52 1.39 12.48
CA PHE A 226 29.69 0.10 11.81
C PHE A 226 31.02 0.14 11.07
N SER A 227 31.95 -0.73 11.46
CA SER A 227 33.06 -1.05 10.56
C SER A 227 32.46 -1.58 9.27
N GLU A 228 33.02 -1.19 8.12
CA GLU A 228 32.86 -1.93 6.86
C GLU A 228 33.35 -3.35 7.17
N GLU A 229 32.44 -4.23 7.60
CA GLU A 229 32.60 -5.65 7.38
C GLU A 229 32.69 -5.75 5.87
N ASN A 230 33.85 -6.19 5.38
CA ASN A 230 34.07 -6.51 3.98
C ASN A 230 32.75 -7.03 3.42
N GLU A 231 32.21 -6.33 2.43
CA GLU A 231 31.11 -6.82 1.60
C GLU A 231 31.41 -8.29 1.37
N ALA A 232 30.66 -9.16 2.04
CA ALA A 232 30.74 -10.57 1.80
C ALA A 232 30.21 -10.68 0.38
N ALA A 233 31.12 -10.69 -0.59
CA ALA A 233 30.81 -10.99 -1.97
C ALA A 233 29.98 -12.27 -1.91
N ILE A 234 28.70 -12.14 -2.26
CA ILE A 234 27.79 -13.26 -2.39
C ILE A 234 28.50 -14.23 -3.33
N SER A 235 28.70 -15.45 -2.86
CA SER A 235 29.45 -16.47 -3.60
C SER A 235 28.66 -16.86 -4.84
N PHE A 236 29.05 -16.33 -5.99
CA PHE A 236 28.52 -16.68 -7.31
C PHE A 236 28.85 -18.13 -7.66
N ASP A 237 27.86 -19.02 -7.62
CA ASP A 237 27.99 -20.32 -8.28
C ASP A 237 27.67 -20.16 -9.77
N ALA A 238 28.71 -20.21 -10.58
CA ALA A 238 28.61 -20.19 -12.04
C ALA A 238 28.12 -21.56 -12.55
N ALA A 239 26.83 -21.84 -12.35
CA ALA A 239 26.15 -22.99 -12.93
C ALA A 239 24.64 -22.74 -13.16
N GLY A 240 24.31 -21.89 -14.14
CA GLY A 240 22.97 -21.89 -14.78
C GLY A 240 21.77 -21.64 -13.86
N GLY A 241 21.89 -20.69 -12.93
CA GLY A 241 20.79 -20.23 -12.09
C GLY A 241 20.05 -19.01 -12.66
N THR A 242 19.12 -18.49 -11.86
CA THR A 242 18.26 -17.33 -12.15
C THR A 242 19.08 -16.05 -12.29
N GLN A 243 18.73 -15.18 -13.22
CA GLN A 243 19.47 -13.93 -13.48
C GLN A 243 18.52 -12.76 -13.71
N TYR A 244 18.87 -11.59 -13.16
CA TYR A 244 18.07 -10.36 -13.27
C TYR A 244 18.97 -9.17 -13.58
N ARG A 245 18.71 -8.44 -14.67
CA ARG A 245 19.33 -7.13 -14.90
C ARG A 245 18.56 -6.06 -14.12
N VAL A 246 19.19 -5.48 -13.10
CA VAL A 246 18.54 -4.58 -12.14
C VAL A 246 19.52 -3.51 -11.64
N PHE A 247 19.01 -2.54 -10.88
CA PHE A 247 19.84 -1.71 -10.01
C PHE A 247 19.91 -2.38 -8.63
N PRO A 248 20.96 -3.16 -8.34
CA PRO A 248 20.99 -3.99 -7.13
C PRO A 248 21.11 -3.16 -5.85
N MET A 249 20.69 -3.74 -4.72
CA MET A 249 20.96 -3.19 -3.40
C MET A 249 22.48 -2.91 -3.23
N PRO A 250 22.89 -1.73 -2.72
CA PRO A 250 22.09 -0.69 -2.07
C PRO A 250 21.69 0.49 -2.99
N LEU A 251 21.70 0.34 -4.31
CA LEU A 251 21.39 1.43 -5.23
C LEU A 251 19.92 1.86 -5.12
N GLU A 252 19.68 3.06 -4.63
CA GLU A 252 18.33 3.61 -4.47
C GLU A 252 17.69 3.99 -5.83
N SER A 253 18.50 4.38 -6.82
CA SER A 253 18.00 4.79 -8.14
C SER A 253 19.10 4.74 -9.21
N PRO A 254 18.75 4.87 -10.51
CA PRO A 254 19.73 4.93 -11.60
C PRO A 254 20.73 6.10 -11.51
N ASN A 255 20.47 7.10 -10.67
CA ASN A 255 21.42 8.20 -10.41
C ASN A 255 22.55 7.80 -9.45
N HIS A 256 22.43 6.67 -8.76
CA HIS A 256 23.37 6.23 -7.73
C HIS A 256 24.32 5.12 -8.19
N GLY A 257 24.12 4.57 -9.38
CA GLY A 257 24.95 3.51 -9.94
C GLY A 257 24.44 3.04 -11.30
N ILE A 258 25.09 2.02 -11.85
CA ILE A 258 24.69 1.39 -13.12
C ILE A 258 23.86 0.13 -12.83
N ASP A 259 23.13 -0.34 -13.82
CA ASP A 259 22.48 -1.65 -13.76
C ASP A 259 23.51 -2.78 -13.84
N GLU A 260 23.21 -3.90 -13.19
CA GLU A 260 24.04 -5.11 -13.16
C GLU A 260 23.18 -6.35 -13.39
N LEU A 261 23.78 -7.39 -13.99
CA LEU A 261 23.15 -8.71 -14.11
C LEU A 261 23.48 -9.52 -12.85
N VAL A 262 22.52 -9.61 -11.94
CA VAL A 262 22.64 -10.32 -10.66
C VAL A 262 22.18 -11.76 -10.83
N ALA A 263 22.98 -12.71 -10.37
CA ALA A 263 22.65 -14.14 -10.40
C ALA A 263 22.28 -14.66 -9.02
N ASP A 264 21.21 -15.45 -8.95
CA ASP A 264 20.71 -16.16 -7.76
C ASP A 264 20.67 -15.31 -6.47
N PRO A 265 19.98 -14.14 -6.47
CA PRO A 265 19.93 -13.23 -5.33
C PRO A 265 19.08 -13.70 -4.15
N ALA A 266 18.30 -14.79 -4.29
CA ALA A 266 17.35 -15.22 -3.27
C ALA A 266 18.04 -15.66 -1.97
N ASP A 267 17.55 -15.19 -0.82
CA ASP A 267 18.03 -15.66 0.48
C ASP A 267 17.51 -17.06 0.78
N VAL A 268 18.41 -17.98 1.12
CA VAL A 268 18.07 -19.39 1.34
C VAL A 268 17.24 -19.65 2.61
N ASN A 269 17.13 -18.70 3.54
CA ASN A 269 16.30 -18.84 4.72
C ASN A 269 14.89 -18.27 4.49
N ALA A 270 14.79 -17.12 3.83
CA ALA A 270 13.52 -16.45 3.55
C ALA A 270 12.81 -17.02 2.32
N SER A 271 13.57 -17.31 1.25
CA SER A 271 13.11 -17.82 -0.03
C SER A 271 13.81 -19.15 -0.37
N PRO A 272 13.62 -20.23 0.42
CA PRO A 272 14.37 -21.49 0.30
C PRO A 272 14.20 -22.22 -1.05
N PHE A 273 13.15 -21.91 -1.81
CA PHE A 273 12.87 -22.48 -3.13
C PHE A 273 13.09 -21.46 -4.27
N GLY A 274 13.68 -20.30 -3.97
CA GLY A 274 13.84 -19.19 -4.90
C GLY A 274 12.58 -18.35 -5.04
N TRP A 275 12.64 -17.32 -5.89
CA TRP A 275 11.57 -16.32 -6.01
C TRP A 275 10.44 -16.67 -6.97
N HIS A 276 10.54 -17.80 -7.69
CA HIS A 276 9.57 -18.25 -8.69
C HIS A 276 8.80 -19.52 -8.29
N ASP A 277 8.98 -19.96 -7.04
CA ASP A 277 8.24 -21.04 -6.41
C ASP A 277 6.95 -20.51 -5.76
N THR A 278 5.91 -21.33 -5.67
CA THR A 278 4.66 -21.03 -4.94
C THR A 278 4.06 -22.23 -4.20
N ASP A 279 4.74 -23.38 -4.19
CA ASP A 279 4.22 -24.59 -3.55
C ASP A 279 5.20 -25.27 -2.58
N GLY A 280 6.42 -24.74 -2.44
CA GLY A 280 7.45 -25.29 -1.58
C GLY A 280 8.04 -26.60 -2.09
N VAL A 281 7.97 -26.84 -3.40
CA VAL A 281 8.57 -27.99 -4.06
C VAL A 281 9.69 -27.48 -4.97
N ALA A 282 10.89 -28.05 -4.81
CA ALA A 282 12.04 -27.66 -5.61
C ALA A 282 11.74 -27.64 -7.13
N GLY A 283 11.77 -26.43 -7.69
CA GLY A 283 11.34 -26.12 -9.05
C GLY A 283 10.83 -24.69 -9.10
N ALA A 284 10.71 -24.14 -10.31
CA ALA A 284 9.98 -22.90 -10.50
C ALA A 284 8.64 -23.24 -11.15
N GLU A 285 7.53 -22.75 -10.59
CA GLU A 285 6.20 -22.88 -11.20
C GLU A 285 6.02 -21.85 -12.30
N PHE A 286 6.72 -20.73 -12.19
CA PHE A 286 6.62 -19.60 -13.11
C PHE A 286 7.97 -19.31 -13.76
N THR A 287 7.92 -19.00 -15.06
CA THR A 287 9.06 -18.42 -15.79
C THR A 287 8.97 -16.90 -15.93
N THR A 288 7.90 -16.32 -15.41
CA THR A 288 7.62 -14.89 -15.41
C THR A 288 7.93 -14.25 -14.06
N THR A 289 7.85 -12.93 -13.94
CA THR A 289 7.99 -12.14 -12.68
C THR A 289 6.88 -12.41 -11.65
N ARG A 290 6.70 -13.68 -11.28
CA ARG A 290 5.73 -14.17 -10.30
C ARG A 290 6.37 -15.28 -9.47
N GLY A 291 6.07 -15.28 -8.18
CA GLY A 291 6.30 -16.41 -7.28
C GLY A 291 5.77 -16.11 -5.88
N ASN A 292 6.40 -16.67 -4.86
CA ASN A 292 5.81 -16.73 -3.52
C ASN A 292 5.60 -15.35 -2.90
N ASN A 293 6.55 -14.44 -3.05
CA ASN A 293 6.54 -13.17 -2.31
C ASN A 293 5.76 -12.07 -3.06
N VAL A 294 5.76 -12.14 -4.39
CA VAL A 294 5.24 -11.07 -5.26
C VAL A 294 4.85 -11.61 -6.64
N LEU A 295 3.77 -11.04 -7.17
CA LEU A 295 3.41 -11.03 -8.59
C LEU A 295 3.65 -9.61 -9.10
N ALA A 296 4.65 -9.43 -9.96
CA ALA A 296 4.93 -8.14 -10.58
C ALA A 296 4.52 -8.15 -12.06
N GLN A 297 3.72 -7.18 -12.47
CA GLN A 297 3.16 -7.05 -13.83
C GLN A 297 3.06 -5.58 -14.24
N ASP A 298 2.77 -5.29 -15.51
CA ASP A 298 2.34 -3.93 -15.90
C ASP A 298 0.88 -3.65 -15.49
N ASP A 299 0.56 -2.38 -15.25
CA ASP A 299 -0.84 -1.92 -15.26
C ASP A 299 -0.97 -0.56 -15.97
N ILE A 300 -0.43 -0.46 -17.19
CA ILE A 300 -0.43 0.81 -17.95
C ILE A 300 -1.86 1.35 -18.15
N ASN A 301 -2.86 0.48 -18.16
CA ASN A 301 -4.25 0.87 -18.36
C ASN A 301 -4.97 1.27 -17.04
N GLY A 302 -4.34 1.06 -15.88
CA GLY A 302 -4.81 1.46 -14.55
C GLY A 302 -6.11 0.76 -14.13
N ASN A 303 -6.32 -0.49 -14.55
CA ASN A 303 -7.56 -1.22 -14.29
C ASN A 303 -7.46 -2.24 -13.15
N ASN A 304 -6.31 -2.35 -12.49
CA ASN A 304 -6.02 -3.31 -11.42
C ASN A 304 -6.21 -4.79 -11.83
N GLY A 305 -6.24 -5.06 -13.13
CA GLY A 305 -6.50 -6.36 -13.72
C GLY A 305 -5.23 -7.17 -13.96
N SER A 306 -5.27 -8.00 -15.00
CA SER A 306 -4.09 -8.76 -15.43
C SER A 306 -3.29 -7.97 -16.45
N GLY A 307 -2.00 -7.83 -16.19
CA GLY A 307 -1.01 -7.22 -17.07
C GLY A 307 -0.06 -8.23 -17.71
N SER A 308 0.90 -7.69 -18.45
CA SER A 308 2.04 -8.42 -19.00
C SER A 308 3.09 -8.61 -17.91
N MET A 309 3.67 -9.80 -17.88
CA MET A 309 4.79 -10.14 -17.01
C MET A 309 5.98 -10.56 -17.89
N PRO A 310 7.18 -9.97 -17.70
CA PRO A 310 8.38 -10.41 -18.41
C PRO A 310 8.63 -11.90 -18.18
N ASP A 311 9.02 -12.62 -19.22
CA ASP A 311 9.30 -14.06 -19.21
C ASP A 311 10.81 -14.31 -19.42
N GLY A 312 11.47 -14.87 -18.40
CA GLY A 312 12.89 -15.26 -18.45
C GLY A 312 13.13 -16.62 -19.13
N GLY A 313 12.05 -17.28 -19.56
CA GLY A 313 12.07 -18.61 -20.15
C GLY A 313 12.49 -19.69 -19.15
N ALA A 314 12.75 -20.91 -19.65
CA ALA A 314 13.11 -22.06 -18.81
C ALA A 314 14.42 -21.88 -18.02
N GLY A 315 15.27 -20.92 -18.41
CA GLY A 315 16.51 -20.59 -17.70
C GLY A 315 16.36 -19.43 -16.72
N LEU A 316 15.18 -18.83 -16.59
CA LEU A 316 14.92 -17.68 -15.70
C LEU A 316 15.95 -16.55 -15.89
N ASN A 317 16.20 -16.20 -17.16
CA ASN A 317 17.15 -15.15 -17.54
C ASN A 317 16.40 -13.86 -17.90
N PHE A 318 16.27 -12.97 -16.92
CA PHE A 318 15.61 -11.67 -17.03
C PHE A 318 16.61 -10.56 -17.36
N ASP A 319 17.27 -10.68 -18.52
CA ASP A 319 18.27 -9.73 -19.03
C ASP A 319 17.63 -8.71 -19.99
N PHE A 320 16.83 -7.79 -19.43
CA PHE A 320 16.15 -6.73 -20.19
C PHE A 320 16.88 -5.39 -20.01
N PRO A 321 17.44 -4.78 -21.07
CA PRO A 321 18.28 -3.58 -20.94
C PRO A 321 17.48 -2.33 -20.58
N TYR A 322 18.10 -1.46 -19.79
CA TYR A 322 17.64 -0.09 -19.61
C TYR A 322 18.15 0.82 -20.73
N ASP A 323 17.25 1.59 -21.31
CA ASP A 323 17.58 2.60 -22.32
C ASP A 323 16.83 3.91 -22.02
N PHE A 324 17.48 4.75 -21.22
CA PHE A 324 16.92 6.02 -20.76
C PHE A 324 16.81 7.08 -21.86
N ASP A 325 17.31 6.80 -23.08
CA ASP A 325 17.07 7.67 -24.24
C ASP A 325 15.69 7.40 -24.89
N ASN A 326 15.00 6.34 -24.48
CA ASN A 326 13.68 5.95 -24.96
C ASN A 326 12.57 6.19 -23.91
N PRO A 327 11.30 6.36 -24.34
CA PRO A 327 10.19 6.57 -23.42
C PRO A 327 9.97 5.36 -22.48
N PRO A 328 9.46 5.56 -21.25
CA PRO A 328 9.32 4.51 -20.23
C PRO A 328 8.60 3.24 -20.70
N VAL A 329 7.60 3.36 -21.59
CA VAL A 329 6.86 2.23 -22.15
C VAL A 329 7.75 1.22 -22.88
N GLN A 330 8.91 1.65 -23.42
CA GLN A 330 9.88 0.74 -24.06
C GLN A 330 10.78 0.01 -23.05
N MET A 331 10.80 0.46 -21.79
CA MET A 331 11.54 -0.14 -20.68
C MET A 331 10.62 -0.90 -19.72
N LEU A 332 9.40 -1.26 -20.15
CA LEU A 332 8.42 -1.90 -19.29
C LEU A 332 8.96 -3.20 -18.67
N ASP A 333 9.55 -4.07 -19.49
CA ASP A 333 10.08 -5.34 -18.98
C ASP A 333 11.20 -5.14 -17.96
N ALA A 334 12.13 -4.23 -18.25
CA ALA A 334 13.22 -3.88 -17.34
C ALA A 334 12.68 -3.30 -16.02
N ALA A 335 11.71 -2.38 -16.09
CA ALA A 335 11.07 -1.79 -14.92
C ALA A 335 10.35 -2.84 -14.05
N THR A 336 9.58 -3.74 -14.67
CA THR A 336 8.85 -4.81 -13.96
C THR A 336 9.80 -5.82 -13.32
N VAL A 337 10.91 -6.18 -13.98
CA VAL A 337 11.94 -7.05 -13.41
C VAL A 337 12.62 -6.41 -12.20
N ASN A 338 12.94 -5.12 -12.25
CA ASN A 338 13.52 -4.43 -11.10
C ASN A 338 12.51 -4.26 -9.95
N LEU A 339 11.22 -4.06 -10.25
CA LEU A 339 10.16 -4.07 -9.25
C LEU A 339 10.04 -5.43 -8.56
N PHE A 340 10.06 -6.51 -9.34
CA PHE A 340 10.06 -7.89 -8.83
C PHE A 340 11.27 -8.16 -7.93
N TYR A 341 12.47 -7.78 -8.38
CA TYR A 341 13.70 -7.92 -7.61
C TYR A 341 13.62 -7.19 -6.27
N TRP A 342 13.24 -5.92 -6.26
CA TRP A 342 13.21 -5.14 -5.02
C TRP A 342 12.12 -5.60 -4.05
N ASN A 343 10.96 -6.04 -4.53
CA ASN A 343 9.96 -6.65 -3.63
C ASN A 343 10.49 -7.91 -2.94
N ASN A 344 11.16 -8.79 -3.69
CA ASN A 344 11.76 -9.99 -3.11
C ASN A 344 12.93 -9.68 -2.16
N ILE A 345 13.80 -8.73 -2.49
CA ILE A 345 14.88 -8.29 -1.58
C ILE A 345 14.30 -7.74 -0.28
N MET A 346 13.27 -6.90 -0.34
CA MET A 346 12.65 -6.35 0.86
C MET A 346 11.98 -7.45 1.70
N HIS A 347 11.31 -8.42 1.07
CA HIS A 347 10.81 -9.61 1.73
C HIS A 347 11.94 -10.35 2.48
N ASP A 348 12.99 -10.73 1.75
CA ASP A 348 14.09 -11.55 2.28
C ASP A 348 14.82 -10.85 3.43
N VAL A 349 15.01 -9.53 3.34
CA VAL A 349 15.60 -8.72 4.41
C VAL A 349 14.69 -8.67 5.63
N TYR A 350 13.40 -8.33 5.48
CA TYR A 350 12.49 -8.21 6.63
C TYR A 350 12.23 -9.55 7.33
N TYR A 351 12.28 -10.66 6.58
CA TYR A 351 12.23 -12.01 7.15
C TYR A 351 13.32 -12.22 8.20
N GLN A 352 14.55 -11.75 7.95
CA GLN A 352 15.65 -11.85 8.93
C GLN A 352 15.39 -11.04 10.20
N TYR A 353 14.60 -9.97 10.10
CA TYR A 353 14.20 -9.13 11.22
C TYR A 353 12.92 -9.61 11.93
N GLY A 354 12.36 -10.75 11.52
CA GLY A 354 11.22 -11.39 12.15
C GLY A 354 9.87 -11.03 11.56
N PHE A 355 9.83 -10.42 10.38
CA PHE A 355 8.61 -10.37 9.57
C PHE A 355 8.52 -11.65 8.75
N ASP A 356 8.20 -12.74 9.44
CA ASP A 356 8.01 -14.09 8.88
C ASP A 356 6.52 -14.46 8.84
N GLU A 357 6.23 -15.67 8.37
CA GLU A 357 4.88 -16.20 8.13
C GLU A 357 3.96 -16.11 9.35
N GLU A 358 4.43 -16.49 10.55
CA GLU A 358 3.63 -16.37 11.77
C GLU A 358 3.39 -14.89 12.16
N SER A 359 4.26 -13.99 11.71
CA SER A 359 4.18 -12.55 11.96
C SER A 359 3.41 -11.79 10.88
N GLY A 360 2.81 -12.49 9.91
CA GLY A 360 1.95 -11.95 8.86
C GLY A 360 2.72 -11.28 7.72
N ASN A 361 3.80 -11.92 7.25
CA ASN A 361 4.49 -11.49 6.03
C ASN A 361 3.70 -11.87 4.77
N PHE A 362 4.05 -11.25 3.64
CA PHE A 362 3.36 -11.46 2.38
C PHE A 362 3.94 -12.66 1.63
N GLN A 363 3.21 -13.77 1.61
CA GLN A 363 3.59 -15.00 0.93
C GLN A 363 2.36 -15.74 0.35
N GLU A 364 2.44 -16.17 -0.90
CA GLU A 364 1.40 -17.01 -1.52
C GLU A 364 1.25 -18.34 -0.77
N PHE A 365 2.36 -18.92 -0.34
CA PHE A 365 2.45 -20.14 0.43
C PHE A 365 3.39 -19.99 1.63
N ASN A 366 2.88 -20.34 2.83
CA ASN A 366 3.65 -20.32 4.07
C ASN A 366 4.30 -21.68 4.32
N TYR A 367 5.62 -21.76 4.15
CA TYR A 367 6.39 -23.00 4.24
C TYR A 367 6.39 -23.63 5.66
N SER A 368 6.26 -22.82 6.70
CA SER A 368 6.12 -23.29 8.09
C SER A 368 4.71 -23.77 8.43
N GLY A 369 3.70 -23.41 7.62
CA GLY A 369 2.29 -23.67 7.87
C GLY A 369 1.66 -22.80 8.96
N ASN A 370 2.34 -21.75 9.41
CA ASN A 370 1.79 -20.73 10.32
C ASN A 370 1.39 -19.48 9.53
N GLY A 371 0.58 -18.59 10.13
CA GLY A 371 0.02 -17.42 9.45
C GLY A 371 -1.01 -17.77 8.38
N ASN A 372 -1.57 -16.75 7.71
CA ASN A 372 -2.49 -16.92 6.60
C ASN A 372 -1.79 -16.51 5.30
N GLY A 373 -1.35 -17.49 4.49
CA GLY A 373 -0.80 -17.21 3.16
C GLY A 373 -1.89 -16.83 2.14
N SER A 374 -1.55 -16.95 0.86
CA SER A 374 -2.33 -16.43 -0.28
C SER A 374 -2.41 -14.90 -0.27
N ASP A 375 -1.31 -14.25 0.13
CA ASP A 375 -1.21 -12.81 0.26
C ASP A 375 0.11 -12.23 -0.27
N SER A 376 0.66 -12.86 -1.32
CA SER A 376 1.75 -12.29 -2.11
C SER A 376 1.43 -10.86 -2.58
N VAL A 377 2.45 -10.01 -2.72
CA VAL A 377 2.26 -8.62 -3.17
C VAL A 377 1.84 -8.59 -4.64
N ASN A 378 0.73 -7.94 -4.97
CA ASN A 378 0.41 -7.55 -6.34
C ASN A 378 1.12 -6.24 -6.66
N ALA A 379 2.19 -6.28 -7.46
CA ALA A 379 3.03 -5.12 -7.76
C ALA A 379 2.87 -4.67 -9.22
N ASP A 380 2.25 -3.50 -9.40
CA ASP A 380 1.95 -2.94 -10.71
C ASP A 380 3.01 -1.92 -11.12
N ALA A 381 3.71 -2.22 -12.21
CA ALA A 381 4.72 -1.37 -12.82
C ALA A 381 4.10 -0.42 -13.86
N GLN A 382 4.57 0.84 -13.84
CA GLN A 382 4.08 1.91 -14.72
C GLN A 382 2.56 2.03 -14.72
N ASP A 383 1.97 1.92 -13.53
CA ASP A 383 0.53 1.92 -13.34
C ASP A 383 -0.08 3.23 -13.87
N GLY A 384 -1.11 3.12 -14.71
CA GLY A 384 -1.78 4.22 -15.39
C GLY A 384 -2.81 4.97 -14.55
N GLY A 385 -3.06 4.51 -13.32
CA GLY A 385 -3.99 5.12 -12.37
C GLY A 385 -3.48 6.42 -11.75
N GLY A 386 -2.19 6.75 -11.91
CA GLY A 386 -1.59 7.96 -11.35
C GLY A 386 -0.28 8.39 -11.99
N THR A 387 0.26 9.52 -11.53
CA THR A 387 1.63 9.98 -11.82
C THR A 387 2.22 10.66 -10.59
N ASN A 388 3.56 10.80 -10.54
CA ASN A 388 4.30 11.55 -9.52
C ASN A 388 4.11 11.05 -8.08
N ASN A 389 3.83 9.76 -7.93
CA ASN A 389 3.61 9.14 -6.63
C ASN A 389 3.81 7.62 -6.72
N ALA A 390 3.56 6.93 -5.62
CA ALA A 390 3.26 5.52 -5.56
C ALA A 390 2.28 5.29 -4.41
N ASN A 391 1.62 4.14 -4.38
CA ASN A 391 0.81 3.76 -3.23
C ASN A 391 0.97 2.28 -2.88
N PHE A 392 0.58 1.93 -1.65
CA PHE A 392 0.56 0.57 -1.18
C PHE A 392 -0.66 0.33 -0.29
N ALA A 393 -1.54 -0.58 -0.69
CA ALA A 393 -2.71 -1.03 0.08
C ALA A 393 -2.32 -2.26 0.92
N THR A 394 -2.46 -2.17 2.24
CA THR A 394 -2.10 -3.28 3.16
C THR A 394 -3.34 -3.84 3.87
N PRO A 395 -4.05 -4.82 3.30
CA PRO A 395 -5.15 -5.49 3.97
C PRO A 395 -4.65 -6.40 5.11
N PRO A 396 -5.56 -7.00 5.91
CA PRO A 396 -5.22 -8.05 6.86
C PRO A 396 -4.54 -9.26 6.20
N ASP A 397 -3.71 -9.96 6.98
CA ASP A 397 -3.03 -11.23 6.65
C ASP A 397 -3.94 -12.23 5.91
N GLY A 398 -3.44 -12.83 4.84
CA GLY A 398 -4.21 -13.72 3.95
C GLY A 398 -5.01 -13.02 2.87
N SER A 399 -4.79 -11.71 2.66
CA SER A 399 -5.33 -10.95 1.53
C SER A 399 -4.19 -10.24 0.81
N ASN A 400 -4.11 -10.36 -0.52
CA ASN A 400 -2.99 -9.78 -1.28
C ASN A 400 -2.95 -8.25 -1.13
N PRO A 401 -1.83 -7.67 -0.65
CA PRO A 401 -1.63 -6.24 -0.76
C PRO A 401 -1.40 -5.83 -2.22
N ARG A 402 -1.61 -4.55 -2.52
CA ARG A 402 -1.35 -3.99 -3.86
C ARG A 402 -0.38 -2.82 -3.78
N MET A 403 0.69 -2.90 -4.56
CA MET A 403 1.68 -1.83 -4.77
C MET A 403 1.49 -1.25 -6.16
N GLN A 404 1.25 0.05 -6.27
CA GLN A 404 1.11 0.72 -7.57
C GLN A 404 2.26 1.71 -7.75
N MET A 405 3.13 1.44 -8.74
CA MET A 405 4.29 2.28 -9.05
C MET A 405 3.99 3.14 -10.28
N PHE A 406 3.79 4.43 -10.07
CA PHE A 406 3.45 5.37 -11.14
C PHE A 406 4.69 5.94 -11.83
N LEU A 407 4.48 6.44 -13.06
CA LEU A 407 5.47 7.26 -13.73
C LEU A 407 5.58 8.64 -13.08
N TRP A 408 6.80 9.16 -13.02
CA TRP A 408 7.03 10.56 -12.71
C TRP A 408 7.01 11.35 -14.00
N ASN A 409 6.18 12.39 -14.05
CA ASN A 409 6.27 13.38 -15.11
C ASN A 409 7.62 14.09 -14.98
N PRO A 410 8.26 14.45 -16.09
CA PRO A 410 9.37 15.38 -16.01
C PRO A 410 8.87 16.63 -15.25
N PRO A 411 9.72 17.26 -14.41
CA PRO A 411 9.42 18.61 -13.94
C PRO A 411 9.03 19.43 -15.16
N ALA A 412 7.94 20.21 -15.09
CA ALA A 412 7.57 21.08 -16.20
C ALA A 412 8.84 21.77 -16.69
N GLY A 413 9.23 21.53 -17.93
CA GLY A 413 10.42 22.16 -18.47
C GLY A 413 10.25 23.67 -18.39
N ASN A 414 11.35 24.43 -18.37
CA ASN A 414 11.28 25.84 -18.72
C ASN A 414 10.97 25.94 -20.23
N LEU A 415 9.71 25.66 -20.61
CA LEU A 415 9.22 25.71 -21.99
C LEU A 415 9.14 27.16 -22.49
N LEU A 416 9.20 28.12 -21.57
CA LEU A 416 9.18 29.55 -21.84
C LEU A 416 10.41 30.23 -21.22
N THR A 417 11.14 31.00 -22.00
CA THR A 417 12.20 31.90 -21.53
C THR A 417 11.92 33.31 -22.01
N VAL A 418 11.84 34.27 -21.09
CA VAL A 418 11.67 35.69 -21.41
C VAL A 418 13.03 36.36 -21.51
N ASN A 419 13.33 36.94 -22.68
CA ASN A 419 14.65 37.47 -22.99
C ASN A 419 15.09 38.65 -22.09
N ASN A 420 14.19 39.61 -21.82
CA ASN A 420 14.55 40.90 -21.21
C ASN A 420 13.47 41.47 -20.27
N GLY A 421 13.88 42.38 -19.38
CA GLY A 421 12.99 43.13 -18.49
C GLY A 421 12.89 42.57 -17.08
N PRO A 422 11.99 43.12 -16.23
CA PRO A 422 11.83 42.69 -14.83
C PRO A 422 11.25 41.27 -14.70
N LEU A 423 10.72 40.71 -15.79
CA LEU A 423 10.22 39.35 -15.91
C LEU A 423 11.15 38.48 -16.77
N ALA A 424 12.44 38.83 -16.90
CA ALA A 424 13.40 37.98 -17.59
C ALA A 424 13.68 36.71 -16.76
N GLY A 425 13.70 35.56 -17.42
CA GLY A 425 13.91 34.27 -16.76
C GLY A 425 13.19 33.11 -17.45
N GLY A 426 13.49 31.90 -17.00
CA GLY A 426 12.76 30.70 -17.37
C GLY A 426 11.47 30.57 -16.55
N TYR A 427 10.40 30.16 -17.21
CA TYR A 427 9.09 29.94 -16.62
C TYR A 427 8.61 28.53 -16.97
N LEU A 428 7.98 27.89 -15.98
CA LEU A 428 7.25 26.65 -16.19
C LEU A 428 6.08 26.93 -17.11
N GLY A 429 5.92 26.10 -18.15
CA GLY A 429 4.78 26.15 -19.06
C GLY A 429 3.95 24.88 -18.93
N GLU A 430 2.64 25.02 -18.84
CA GLU A 430 1.67 23.93 -18.93
C GLU A 430 0.97 24.03 -20.30
N GLU A 431 0.78 22.89 -20.95
CA GLU A 431 0.05 22.84 -22.21
C GLU A 431 -1.44 23.09 -21.97
N GLY A 432 -2.02 24.04 -22.69
CA GLY A 432 -3.46 24.27 -22.66
C GLY A 432 -4.20 23.19 -23.44
N ASN A 433 -5.40 22.80 -22.99
CA ASN A 433 -6.31 21.95 -23.78
C ASN A 433 -6.97 22.70 -24.97
N PHE A 434 -6.33 23.77 -25.46
CA PHE A 434 -6.81 24.68 -26.49
C PHE A 434 -5.61 25.24 -27.27
N GLY A 435 -5.82 25.60 -28.53
CA GLY A 435 -4.76 26.07 -29.42
C GLY A 435 -3.90 24.95 -29.99
N GLU A 436 -2.81 25.33 -30.65
CA GLU A 436 -1.80 24.39 -31.16
C GLU A 436 -0.96 23.82 -30.01
N PRO A 437 -0.56 22.54 -30.09
CA PRO A 437 0.21 21.89 -29.04
C PRO A 437 1.57 22.53 -28.82
N LEU A 438 2.07 22.46 -27.58
CA LEU A 438 3.41 22.97 -27.27
C LEU A 438 4.47 22.15 -28.02
N THR A 439 5.38 22.85 -28.71
CA THR A 439 6.50 22.18 -29.37
C THR A 439 7.55 21.78 -28.34
N THR A 440 8.31 20.71 -28.63
CA THR A 440 9.44 20.28 -27.79
C THR A 440 10.62 21.27 -27.80
N THR A 441 10.55 22.34 -28.59
CA THR A 441 11.56 23.41 -28.62
C THR A 441 11.14 24.52 -27.64
N PRO A 442 11.94 24.83 -26.61
CA PRO A 442 11.63 25.92 -25.68
C PRO A 442 11.46 27.26 -26.41
N LEU A 443 10.36 27.96 -26.11
CA LEU A 443 10.07 29.28 -26.66
C LEU A 443 10.89 30.34 -25.93
N THR A 444 11.76 31.04 -26.64
CA THR A 444 12.64 32.08 -26.06
C THR A 444 12.41 33.41 -26.77
N GLU A 445 11.58 34.28 -26.21
CA GLU A 445 11.18 35.54 -26.85
C GLU A 445 10.97 36.69 -25.86
N ASP A 446 10.76 37.91 -26.38
CA ASP A 446 10.28 39.02 -25.57
C ASP A 446 8.77 38.86 -25.27
N ILE A 447 8.33 39.40 -24.14
CA ILE A 447 6.89 39.44 -23.78
C ILE A 447 6.22 40.73 -24.24
N VAL A 448 4.95 40.64 -24.62
CA VAL A 448 4.07 41.78 -24.92
C VAL A 448 2.70 41.55 -24.32
N VAL A 449 2.18 42.54 -23.59
CA VAL A 449 0.79 42.51 -23.11
C VAL A 449 -0.13 42.77 -24.28
N VAL A 450 -1.14 41.91 -24.45
CA VAL A 450 -2.16 42.10 -25.50
C VAL A 450 -3.04 43.28 -25.15
N GLU A 451 -3.36 44.11 -26.14
CA GLU A 451 -4.31 45.21 -26.01
C GLU A 451 -5.46 44.99 -26.99
N ASP A 452 -6.70 45.06 -26.51
CA ASP A 452 -7.91 45.05 -27.33
C ASP A 452 -8.62 46.41 -27.33
N ASP A 453 -9.68 46.55 -28.13
CA ASP A 453 -10.40 47.81 -28.29
C ASP A 453 -11.49 48.04 -27.22
N ASN A 454 -11.67 47.07 -26.32
CA ASN A 454 -12.62 47.12 -25.20
C ASN A 454 -14.05 47.53 -25.61
N SER A 455 -14.46 47.14 -26.83
CA SER A 455 -15.75 47.53 -27.41
C SER A 455 -16.90 46.56 -27.12
N GLY A 456 -16.61 45.41 -26.49
CA GLY A 456 -17.56 44.35 -26.21
C GLY A 456 -18.05 44.32 -24.76
N ALA A 457 -18.32 43.10 -24.29
CA ALA A 457 -18.90 42.86 -22.97
C ALA A 457 -17.86 42.95 -21.85
N SER A 458 -16.61 42.56 -22.14
CA SER A 458 -15.51 42.76 -21.20
C SER A 458 -15.08 44.21 -21.17
N THR A 459 -14.66 44.68 -19.99
CA THR A 459 -14.10 46.02 -19.80
C THR A 459 -12.63 46.00 -19.38
N ASP A 460 -11.94 44.86 -19.50
CA ASP A 460 -10.50 44.76 -19.26
C ASP A 460 -9.76 44.76 -20.60
N PRO A 461 -9.02 45.84 -20.95
CA PRO A 461 -8.39 45.98 -22.26
C PRO A 461 -7.21 45.02 -22.51
N TYR A 462 -6.92 44.13 -21.56
CA TYR A 462 -5.80 43.20 -21.60
C TYR A 462 -6.23 41.72 -21.59
N ASP A 463 -7.51 41.43 -21.80
CA ASP A 463 -8.05 40.08 -21.70
C ASP A 463 -8.26 39.39 -23.05
N ALA A 464 -8.12 40.12 -24.16
CA ALA A 464 -8.24 39.63 -25.52
C ALA A 464 -9.64 39.07 -25.83
N CYS A 465 -10.67 39.58 -25.16
CA CYS A 465 -12.06 39.22 -25.45
C CYS A 465 -12.68 40.08 -26.57
N ASP A 466 -11.98 41.12 -27.01
CA ASP A 466 -12.37 42.06 -28.05
C ASP A 466 -11.31 42.16 -29.18
N PRO A 467 -11.59 42.83 -30.31
CA PRO A 467 -10.63 43.01 -31.39
C PRO A 467 -9.27 43.55 -30.93
N ILE A 468 -8.20 42.76 -31.14
CA ILE A 468 -6.83 43.10 -30.77
C ILE A 468 -6.34 44.31 -31.57
N THR A 469 -5.82 45.32 -30.86
CA THR A 469 -5.35 46.60 -31.42
C THR A 469 -3.83 46.65 -31.62
N ASN A 470 -3.07 45.85 -30.88
CA ASN A 470 -1.61 45.83 -30.93
C ASN A 470 -1.00 44.56 -31.59
N GLY A 471 -1.73 43.93 -32.51
CA GLY A 471 -1.32 42.69 -33.18
C GLY A 471 0.07 42.74 -33.83
N ALA A 472 0.48 43.88 -34.36
CA ALA A 472 1.83 44.06 -34.92
C ALA A 472 2.95 43.98 -33.87
N ALA A 473 2.66 44.34 -32.62
CA ALA A 473 3.61 44.25 -31.50
C ALA A 473 3.67 42.82 -30.92
N ILE A 474 2.58 42.06 -31.02
CA ILE A 474 2.48 40.67 -30.54
C ILE A 474 3.19 39.69 -31.49
N ASN A 475 3.18 39.96 -32.80
CA ASN A 475 3.66 39.01 -33.80
C ASN A 475 5.13 38.57 -33.53
N GLY A 476 5.31 37.25 -33.34
CA GLY A 476 6.61 36.65 -33.03
C GLY A 476 7.09 36.83 -31.58
N LYS A 477 6.19 37.21 -30.67
CA LYS A 477 6.48 37.44 -29.25
C LYS A 477 5.56 36.62 -28.35
N ILE A 478 5.90 36.54 -27.06
CA ILE A 478 5.06 35.89 -26.05
C ILE A 478 3.95 36.87 -25.64
N ALA A 479 2.71 36.53 -26.00
CA ALA A 479 1.54 37.31 -25.62
C ALA A 479 1.17 37.07 -24.14
N ILE A 480 1.00 38.15 -23.38
CA ILE A 480 0.47 38.11 -22.02
C ILE A 480 -0.95 38.65 -22.05
N ILE A 481 -1.89 37.81 -21.63
CA ILE A 481 -3.33 38.12 -21.52
C ILE A 481 -3.78 37.91 -20.08
N ARG A 482 -4.81 38.64 -19.67
CA ARG A 482 -5.57 38.34 -18.45
C ARG A 482 -6.69 37.37 -18.76
N ARG A 483 -7.15 36.64 -17.73
CA ARG A 483 -8.15 35.58 -17.89
C ARG A 483 -9.47 36.09 -18.51
N GLY A 484 -9.94 37.28 -18.16
CA GLY A 484 -11.16 37.86 -18.73
C GLY A 484 -12.42 37.02 -18.54
N GLU A 485 -13.45 37.35 -19.32
CA GLU A 485 -14.78 36.72 -19.27
C GLU A 485 -15.07 35.75 -20.42
N CYS A 486 -14.28 35.79 -21.51
CA CYS A 486 -14.45 34.92 -22.68
C CYS A 486 -13.64 33.62 -22.57
N GLU A 487 -14.08 32.58 -23.30
CA GLU A 487 -13.46 31.26 -23.27
C GLU A 487 -12.06 31.23 -23.91
N PHE A 488 -11.18 30.34 -23.43
CA PHE A 488 -9.79 30.27 -23.90
C PHE A 488 -9.64 29.94 -25.38
N GLY A 489 -10.54 29.13 -25.95
CA GLY A 489 -10.52 28.77 -27.37
C GLY A 489 -10.80 29.95 -28.32
N PHE A 490 -11.50 30.99 -27.84
CA PHE A 490 -11.70 32.23 -28.60
C PHE A 490 -10.40 33.05 -28.73
N LYS A 491 -9.50 32.93 -27.75
CA LYS A 491 -8.24 33.68 -27.67
C LYS A 491 -7.07 32.99 -28.39
N ALA A 492 -7.25 31.72 -28.74
CA ALA A 492 -6.21 30.83 -29.26
C ALA A 492 -5.98 30.98 -30.77
#